data_AF-A0A486UAD0-F1
#
_entry.id   AF-A0A486UAD0-F1
#
_cell.length_a   1.000
_cell.length_b   1.000
_cell.length_c   1.000
_cell.angle_alpha   90.00
_cell.angle_beta   90.00
_cell.angle_gamma   90.00
#
_symmetry.space_group_name_H-M   'P 1'
#
loop_
_entity.id
_entity.type
_entity.pdbx_description
1 polymer ?
#
loop_
_entity_poly.entity_id
_entity_poly.type
_entity_poly.pdbx_seq_one_letter_code
_entity_poly.pdbx_strand_id
1 'polypeptide(L)'
;MTKYAKIALKMRIKEIEENHALVKKLMFFYKKIINSKINPNIIPKITAFVAKKGHYREAFRLINIANLSSAPAFDDTNFLFGLKNLSIVYEITSLIMLHKSISEIFGVSLSLQSYREHSETNGFGGVAVNRPTGAVNNHFMFSGDTFQVELLYEPKIFPMASSTRPGDLIDTSNSYATSLYGKHHFCPDFVIKIHSKKWKKSLTLILDSKYKDARNVRDYDIPKLVPRYLFNIHSLSNDNSVTPIDLLIVLFPHDKAGTLVKTVSSKHFITGSHPVLPQALGTIYTPLNNGLDDKLKSLVQYYNLKMM
;
A
#
# COMPACT_ATOMS: atom_id res chain seq x y z
N MET A 1 -4.52 -10.25 7.83
CA MET A 1 -5.44 -10.16 6.68
C MET A 1 -5.84 -11.52 6.07
N THR A 2 -5.57 -12.66 6.74
CA THR A 2 -5.65 -14.00 6.12
C THR A 2 -6.98 -14.74 6.31
N LYS A 3 -7.80 -14.43 7.34
CA LYS A 3 -9.05 -15.17 7.60
C LYS A 3 -10.20 -14.77 6.67
N TYR A 4 -10.41 -13.47 6.46
CA TYR A 4 -11.50 -12.95 5.63
C TYR A 4 -11.26 -13.19 4.14
N ALA A 5 -10.02 -13.05 3.65
CA ALA A 5 -9.66 -13.39 2.28
C ALA A 5 -9.89 -14.89 1.99
N LYS A 6 -9.52 -15.78 2.93
CA LYS A 6 -9.79 -17.22 2.80
C LYS A 6 -11.28 -17.56 2.78
N ILE A 7 -12.10 -16.84 3.55
CA ILE A 7 -13.57 -17.03 3.55
C ILE A 7 -14.17 -16.57 2.22
N ALA A 8 -13.77 -15.41 1.72
CA ALA A 8 -14.24 -14.89 0.43
C ALA A 8 -13.85 -15.83 -0.73
N LEU A 9 -12.61 -16.32 -0.76
CA LEU A 9 -12.16 -17.32 -1.74
C LEU A 9 -12.95 -18.62 -1.65
N LYS A 10 -13.22 -19.12 -0.44
CA LYS A 10 -14.06 -20.32 -0.24
C LYS A 10 -15.48 -20.14 -0.79
N MET A 11 -16.10 -18.96 -0.59
CA MET A 11 -17.44 -18.71 -1.13
C MET A 11 -17.45 -18.68 -2.65
N ARG A 12 -16.43 -18.06 -3.29
CA ARG A 12 -16.33 -18.03 -4.75
C ARG A 12 -16.04 -19.39 -5.36
N ILE A 13 -15.20 -20.20 -4.72
CA ILE A 13 -15.00 -21.60 -5.12
C ILE A 13 -16.32 -22.36 -5.08
N LYS A 14 -17.11 -22.16 -4.02
CA LYS A 14 -18.44 -22.78 -3.88
C LYS A 14 -19.40 -22.36 -4.99
N GLU A 15 -19.46 -21.07 -5.33
CA GLU A 15 -20.27 -20.57 -6.45
C GLU A 15 -19.84 -21.17 -7.80
N ILE A 16 -18.54 -21.34 -8.02
CA ILE A 16 -18.00 -21.98 -9.23
C ILE A 16 -18.43 -23.45 -9.29
N GLU A 17 -18.33 -24.17 -8.17
CA GLU A 17 -18.75 -25.57 -8.06
C GLU A 17 -20.26 -25.73 -8.30
N GLU A 18 -21.08 -24.83 -7.73
CA GLU A 18 -22.53 -24.80 -7.92
C GLU A 18 -22.90 -24.56 -9.40
N ASN A 19 -22.25 -23.58 -10.04
CA ASN A 19 -22.44 -23.31 -11.47
C ASN A 19 -21.99 -24.48 -12.34
N HIS A 20 -20.87 -25.12 -12.00
CA HIS A 20 -20.37 -26.29 -12.72
C HIS A 20 -21.34 -27.48 -12.59
N ALA A 21 -21.93 -27.68 -11.41
CA ALA A 21 -22.97 -28.68 -11.19
C ALA A 21 -24.25 -28.38 -11.99
N LEU A 22 -24.64 -27.11 -12.10
CA LEU A 22 -25.79 -26.67 -12.86
C LEU A 22 -25.58 -26.90 -14.37
N VAL A 23 -24.39 -26.58 -14.89
CA VAL A 23 -23.99 -26.88 -16.27
C VAL A 23 -24.02 -28.38 -16.53
N LYS A 24 -23.50 -29.22 -15.62
CA LYS A 24 -23.58 -30.68 -15.75
C LYS A 24 -25.02 -31.21 -15.79
N LYS A 25 -25.92 -30.67 -14.95
CA LYS A 25 -27.35 -31.02 -14.98
C LYS A 25 -27.99 -30.68 -16.31
N LEU A 26 -27.72 -29.47 -16.84
CA LEU A 26 -28.21 -29.05 -18.14
C LEU A 26 -27.67 -29.96 -19.26
N MET A 27 -26.36 -30.26 -19.25
CA MET A 27 -25.76 -31.18 -20.22
C MET A 27 -26.42 -32.56 -20.20
N PHE A 28 -26.73 -33.11 -19.02
CA PHE A 28 -27.42 -34.39 -18.89
C PHE A 28 -28.85 -34.34 -19.45
N PHE A 29 -29.58 -33.26 -19.16
CA PHE A 29 -30.93 -33.05 -19.68
C PHE A 29 -30.94 -32.95 -21.21
N TYR A 30 -30.03 -32.16 -21.79
CA TYR A 30 -29.88 -32.03 -23.23
C TYR A 30 -29.40 -33.32 -23.91
N LYS A 31 -28.59 -34.14 -23.25
CA LYS A 31 -28.19 -35.47 -23.77
C LYS A 31 -29.35 -36.44 -23.94
N LYS A 32 -30.39 -36.33 -23.09
CA LYS A 32 -31.60 -37.16 -23.21
C LYS A 32 -32.48 -36.76 -24.39
N ILE A 33 -32.51 -35.47 -24.71
CA ILE A 33 -33.35 -34.91 -25.78
C ILE A 33 -32.62 -34.96 -27.13
N ILE A 34 -31.31 -34.69 -27.11
CA ILE A 34 -30.46 -34.58 -28.29
C ILE A 34 -29.42 -35.70 -28.19
N ASN A 35 -29.59 -36.72 -29.03
CA ASN A 35 -28.69 -37.86 -29.11
C ASN A 35 -27.37 -37.44 -29.79
N SER A 36 -26.55 -36.66 -29.09
CA SER A 36 -25.29 -36.09 -29.60
C SER A 36 -24.09 -36.86 -29.04
N LYS A 37 -23.25 -37.37 -29.94
CA LYS A 37 -21.92 -37.90 -29.62
C LYS A 37 -20.95 -36.72 -29.58
N ILE A 38 -20.29 -36.52 -28.45
CA ILE A 38 -19.28 -35.46 -28.29
C ILE A 38 -18.04 -35.91 -29.05
N ASN A 39 -17.67 -35.20 -30.10
CA ASN A 39 -16.38 -35.38 -30.77
C ASN A 39 -15.50 -34.15 -30.45
N PRO A 40 -14.47 -34.30 -29.60
CA PRO A 40 -13.68 -33.18 -29.09
C PRO A 40 -12.83 -32.49 -30.17
N ASN A 41 -12.63 -33.12 -31.34
CA ASN A 41 -11.75 -32.59 -32.39
C ASN A 41 -12.48 -31.84 -33.52
N ILE A 42 -13.79 -31.58 -33.37
CA ILE A 42 -14.57 -30.90 -34.42
C ILE A 42 -14.84 -29.46 -34.02
N ILE A 43 -14.17 -28.52 -34.68
CA ILE A 43 -14.55 -27.10 -34.64
C ILE A 43 -15.88 -26.94 -35.39
N PRO A 44 -16.92 -26.35 -34.77
CA PRO A 44 -18.23 -26.21 -35.40
C PRO A 44 -18.16 -25.29 -36.62
N LYS A 45 -18.53 -25.81 -37.80
CA LYS A 45 -18.66 -25.04 -39.05
C LYS A 45 -20.08 -24.50 -39.20
N ILE A 46 -20.23 -23.21 -39.54
CA ILE A 46 -21.53 -22.61 -39.81
C ILE A 46 -22.07 -23.19 -41.11
N THR A 47 -23.18 -23.92 -41.04
CA THR A 47 -23.93 -24.40 -42.21
C THR A 47 -25.04 -23.42 -42.58
N ALA A 48 -25.61 -23.54 -43.78
CA ALA A 48 -26.74 -22.69 -44.22
C ALA A 48 -27.94 -22.74 -43.25
N PHE A 49 -28.16 -23.87 -42.58
CA PHE A 49 -29.20 -24.03 -41.56
C PHE A 49 -28.92 -23.20 -40.30
N VAL A 50 -27.67 -23.24 -39.80
CA VAL A 50 -27.21 -22.46 -38.64
C VAL A 50 -27.21 -20.97 -38.97
N ALA A 51 -26.80 -20.59 -40.18
CA ALA A 51 -26.81 -19.21 -40.64
C ALA A 51 -28.23 -18.61 -40.66
N LYS A 52 -29.27 -19.40 -40.96
CA LYS A 52 -30.65 -18.92 -41.04
C LYS A 52 -31.28 -18.58 -39.68
N LYS A 53 -30.80 -19.17 -38.58
CA LYS A 53 -31.40 -19.03 -37.24
C LYS A 53 -30.47 -18.26 -36.27
N GLY A 54 -30.95 -17.12 -35.77
CA GLY A 54 -30.16 -16.21 -34.93
C GLY A 54 -29.59 -16.84 -33.64
N HIS A 55 -30.37 -17.65 -32.93
CA HIS A 55 -29.92 -18.32 -31.70
C HIS A 55 -28.80 -19.34 -31.93
N TYR A 56 -28.84 -20.08 -33.05
CA TYR A 56 -27.75 -20.99 -33.42
C TYR A 56 -26.50 -20.23 -33.84
N ARG A 57 -26.67 -19.11 -34.56
CA ARG A 57 -25.55 -18.23 -34.94
C ARG A 57 -24.81 -17.70 -33.71
N GLU A 58 -25.55 -17.25 -32.70
CA GLU A 58 -24.96 -16.74 -31.46
C GLU A 58 -24.28 -17.86 -30.65
N ALA A 59 -24.90 -19.02 -30.54
CA ALA A 59 -24.29 -20.17 -29.88
C ALA A 59 -22.96 -20.58 -30.56
N PHE A 60 -22.95 -20.66 -31.90
CA PHE A 60 -21.74 -20.99 -32.66
C PHE A 60 -20.66 -19.90 -32.53
N ARG A 61 -21.06 -18.62 -32.48
CA ARG A 61 -20.14 -17.49 -32.22
C ARG A 61 -19.45 -17.63 -30.87
N LEU A 62 -20.21 -17.92 -29.81
CA LEU A 62 -19.67 -18.10 -28.45
C LEU A 62 -18.75 -19.31 -28.33
N ILE A 63 -19.10 -20.44 -28.97
CA ILE A 63 -18.24 -21.64 -29.01
C ILE A 63 -16.94 -21.34 -29.76
N ASN A 64 -17.01 -20.62 -30.88
CA ASN A 64 -15.83 -20.24 -31.65
C ASN A 64 -14.93 -19.28 -30.85
N ILE A 65 -15.52 -18.30 -30.15
CA ILE A 65 -14.79 -17.42 -29.23
C ILE A 65 -14.12 -18.24 -28.14
N ALA A 66 -14.81 -19.18 -27.50
CA ALA A 66 -14.23 -20.00 -26.44
C ALA A 66 -13.05 -20.88 -26.92
N ASN A 67 -13.12 -21.41 -28.15
CA ASN A 67 -12.08 -22.26 -28.72
C ASN A 67 -10.87 -21.47 -29.27
N LEU A 68 -11.10 -20.26 -29.80
CA LEU A 68 -10.05 -19.38 -30.30
C LEU A 68 -9.43 -18.50 -29.21
N SER A 69 -10.14 -18.32 -28.08
CA SER A 69 -9.56 -17.67 -26.91
C SER A 69 -8.40 -18.53 -26.43
N SER A 70 -7.19 -17.98 -26.43
CA SER A 70 -6.10 -18.58 -25.68
C SER A 70 -6.52 -18.75 -24.22
N ALA A 71 -5.84 -19.65 -23.48
CA ALA A 71 -5.89 -19.59 -22.02
C ALA A 71 -5.75 -18.11 -21.62
N PRO A 72 -6.58 -17.60 -20.68
CA PRO A 72 -6.62 -16.18 -20.39
C PRO A 72 -5.18 -15.70 -20.25
N ALA A 73 -4.77 -14.81 -21.15
CA ALA A 73 -3.50 -14.14 -20.99
C ALA A 73 -3.70 -13.32 -19.73
N PHE A 74 -3.12 -13.79 -18.63
CA PHE A 74 -3.01 -13.03 -17.41
C PHE A 74 -2.05 -11.88 -17.72
N ASP A 75 -2.54 -10.88 -18.47
CA ASP A 75 -1.85 -9.61 -18.53
C ASP A 75 -1.86 -9.06 -17.10
N ASP A 76 -0.68 -8.66 -16.64
CA ASP A 76 -0.45 -8.32 -15.25
C ASP A 76 -1.25 -7.09 -14.81
N THR A 77 -1.81 -6.28 -15.72
CA THR A 77 -2.40 -4.98 -15.36
C THR A 77 -3.91 -5.05 -15.15
N ASN A 78 -4.65 -5.77 -16.00
CA ASN A 78 -6.11 -5.80 -15.93
C ASN A 78 -6.65 -6.70 -14.79
N PHE A 79 -5.92 -7.75 -14.43
CA PHE A 79 -6.26 -8.59 -13.28
C PHE A 79 -6.02 -7.86 -11.94
N LEU A 80 -4.98 -7.02 -11.86
CA LEU A 80 -4.62 -6.28 -10.66
C LEU A 80 -5.65 -5.19 -10.29
N PHE A 81 -6.31 -4.56 -11.26
CA PHE A 81 -7.35 -3.56 -10.97
C PHE A 81 -8.66 -4.17 -10.49
N GLY A 82 -8.99 -5.40 -10.92
CA GLY A 82 -10.19 -6.12 -10.47
C GLY A 82 -10.09 -6.72 -9.06
N LEU A 83 -8.88 -6.84 -8.49
CA LEU A 83 -8.61 -7.59 -7.26
C LEU A 83 -7.94 -6.80 -6.13
N LYS A 84 -7.51 -5.56 -6.36
CA LYS A 84 -6.94 -4.74 -5.28
C LYS A 84 -8.04 -4.35 -4.29
N ASN A 85 -7.90 -4.81 -3.05
CA ASN A 85 -8.66 -4.32 -1.90
C ASN A 85 -8.63 -2.77 -1.93
N LEU A 86 -9.77 -2.11 -1.67
CA LEU A 86 -9.88 -0.65 -1.61
C LEU A 86 -8.78 -0.01 -0.74
N SER A 87 -8.28 -0.75 0.27
CA SER A 87 -7.12 -0.35 1.08
C SER A 87 -5.84 -0.17 0.25
N ILE A 88 -5.53 -1.11 -0.65
CA ILE A 88 -4.34 -1.06 -1.53
C ILE A 88 -4.50 0.06 -2.58
N VAL A 89 -5.70 0.21 -3.14
CA VAL A 89 -5.98 1.32 -4.08
C VAL A 89 -5.76 2.66 -3.39
N TYR A 90 -6.24 2.80 -2.16
CA TYR A 90 -6.06 4.01 -1.38
C TYR A 90 -4.60 4.28 -1.05
N GLU A 91 -3.84 3.28 -0.62
CA GLU A 91 -2.40 3.40 -0.35
C GLU A 91 -1.61 3.86 -1.59
N ILE A 92 -1.86 3.25 -2.75
CA ILE A 92 -1.22 3.70 -4.02
C ILE A 92 -1.64 5.14 -4.37
N THR A 93 -2.91 5.49 -4.12
CA THR A 93 -3.39 6.86 -4.33
C THR A 93 -2.67 7.84 -3.38
N SER A 94 -2.49 7.46 -2.12
CA SER A 94 -1.72 8.23 -1.14
C SER A 94 -0.28 8.42 -1.60
N LEU A 95 0.37 7.39 -2.15
CA LEU A 95 1.73 7.50 -2.69
C LEU A 95 1.81 8.55 -3.80
N ILE A 96 0.90 8.50 -4.77
CA ILE A 96 0.86 9.47 -5.89
C ILE A 96 0.62 10.89 -5.37
N MET A 97 -0.31 11.05 -4.42
CA MET A 97 -0.57 12.35 -3.81
C MET A 97 0.64 12.86 -3.00
N LEU A 98 1.38 11.98 -2.31
CA LEU A 98 2.55 12.34 -1.53
C LEU A 98 3.65 12.92 -2.42
N HIS A 99 3.87 12.35 -3.61
CA HIS A 99 4.80 12.94 -4.58
C HIS A 99 4.45 14.39 -4.90
N LYS A 100 3.17 14.68 -5.13
CA LYS A 100 2.68 16.03 -5.40
C LYS A 100 2.86 16.94 -4.19
N SER A 101 2.39 16.53 -3.01
CA SER A 101 2.53 17.27 -1.75
C SER A 101 3.99 17.61 -1.43
N ILE A 102 4.91 16.65 -1.58
CA ILE A 102 6.34 16.86 -1.28
C ILE A 102 6.93 17.90 -2.25
N SER A 103 6.69 17.75 -3.54
CA SER A 103 7.20 18.71 -4.53
C SER A 103 6.68 20.12 -4.31
N GLU A 104 5.38 20.27 -4.02
CA GLU A 104 4.76 21.60 -3.82
C GLU A 104 5.17 22.26 -2.50
N ILE A 105 5.24 21.52 -1.41
CA ILE A 105 5.54 22.08 -0.07
C ILE A 105 7.01 22.47 0.07
N PHE A 106 7.91 21.61 -0.42
CA PHE A 106 9.35 21.79 -0.23
C PHE A 106 10.04 22.44 -1.42
N GLY A 107 9.34 22.66 -2.54
CA GLY A 107 9.94 23.20 -3.76
C GLY A 107 11.04 22.30 -4.33
N VAL A 108 10.83 20.98 -4.27
CA VAL A 108 11.81 19.95 -4.64
C VAL A 108 11.36 19.17 -5.87
N SER A 109 12.31 18.73 -6.68
CA SER A 109 12.05 17.85 -7.83
C SER A 109 12.55 16.44 -7.55
N LEU A 110 11.92 15.45 -8.19
CA LEU A 110 12.34 14.05 -8.09
C LEU A 110 13.71 13.90 -8.77
N SER A 111 14.73 13.54 -8.00
CA SER A 111 16.10 13.38 -8.48
C SER A 111 16.46 11.91 -8.73
N LEU A 112 15.97 11.00 -7.88
CA LEU A 112 16.23 9.57 -7.98
C LEU A 112 14.97 8.76 -7.66
N GLN A 113 14.76 7.70 -8.43
CA GLN A 113 13.79 6.66 -8.12
C GLN A 113 14.44 5.30 -8.33
N SER A 114 14.26 4.39 -7.38
CA SER A 114 14.79 3.03 -7.49
C SER A 114 13.93 2.01 -6.75
N TYR A 115 14.13 0.75 -7.10
CA TYR A 115 13.63 -0.37 -6.32
C TYR A 115 14.76 -0.86 -5.43
N ARG A 116 14.48 -0.98 -4.14
CA ARG A 116 15.43 -1.40 -3.11
C ARG A 116 14.93 -2.67 -2.44
N GLU A 117 15.75 -3.71 -2.49
CA GLU A 117 15.46 -4.96 -1.83
C GLU A 117 15.87 -4.89 -0.36
N HIS A 118 14.90 -5.12 0.51
CA HIS A 118 15.10 -5.17 1.95
C HIS A 118 15.30 -6.61 2.42
N SER A 119 16.40 -6.86 3.13
CA SER A 119 16.72 -8.13 3.77
C SER A 119 17.27 -7.87 5.17
N GLU A 120 17.37 -8.93 5.99
CA GLU A 120 17.91 -8.84 7.36
C GLU A 120 19.38 -8.44 7.41
N THR A 121 20.14 -8.73 6.36
CA THR A 121 21.56 -8.42 6.26
C THR A 121 21.78 -7.01 5.72
N ASN A 122 20.79 -6.47 5.01
CA ASN A 122 20.85 -5.15 4.41
C ASN A 122 20.37 -4.13 5.46
N GLY A 123 21.10 -3.04 5.63
CA GLY A 123 20.70 -1.95 6.53
C GLY A 123 19.36 -1.32 6.12
N PHE A 124 18.87 -0.37 6.95
CA PHE A 124 17.66 0.35 6.60
C PHE A 124 17.84 1.07 5.26
N GLY A 125 16.79 1.06 4.45
CA GLY A 125 16.86 1.57 3.09
C GLY A 125 17.25 0.53 2.05
N GLY A 126 17.71 -0.69 2.39
CA GLY A 126 17.87 -1.79 1.42
C GLY A 126 18.93 -1.57 0.33
N VAL A 127 19.05 -2.53 -0.58
CA VAL A 127 20.03 -2.50 -1.68
C VAL A 127 19.33 -2.26 -3.01
N ALA A 128 19.85 -1.34 -3.83
CA ALA A 128 19.29 -1.07 -5.14
C ALA A 128 19.45 -2.29 -6.07
N VAL A 129 18.33 -2.77 -6.61
CA VAL A 129 18.29 -3.90 -7.56
C VAL A 129 17.39 -3.56 -8.74
N ASN A 130 17.47 -4.38 -9.79
CA ASN A 130 16.56 -4.26 -10.93
C ASN A 130 15.11 -4.46 -10.46
N ARG A 131 14.25 -3.52 -10.82
CA ARG A 131 12.83 -3.55 -10.43
C ARG A 131 12.16 -4.80 -10.99
N PRO A 132 11.53 -5.65 -10.14
CA PRO A 132 10.77 -6.80 -10.60
C PRO A 132 9.59 -6.40 -11.50
N THR A 133 9.21 -7.29 -12.43
CA THR A 133 8.03 -7.09 -13.28
C THR A 133 6.78 -6.96 -12.41
N GLY A 134 5.97 -5.92 -12.65
CA GLY A 134 4.74 -5.65 -11.90
C GLY A 134 4.91 -4.95 -10.55
N ALA A 135 6.14 -4.68 -10.11
CA ALA A 135 6.41 -3.92 -8.88
C ALA A 135 6.54 -2.41 -9.15
N VAL A 136 6.13 -1.60 -8.17
CA VAL A 136 6.40 -0.14 -8.17
C VAL A 136 7.77 0.12 -7.52
N ASN A 137 8.38 1.25 -7.85
CA ASN A 137 9.56 1.70 -7.11
C ASN A 137 9.18 1.96 -5.65
N ASN A 138 10.10 1.70 -4.73
CA ASN A 138 9.87 1.82 -3.30
C ASN A 138 10.80 2.82 -2.60
N HIS A 139 11.68 3.47 -3.36
CA HIS A 139 12.56 4.52 -2.87
C HIS A 139 12.58 5.70 -3.85
N PHE A 140 12.32 6.89 -3.31
CA PHE A 140 12.26 8.14 -4.05
C PHE A 140 13.05 9.21 -3.30
N MET A 141 13.97 9.87 -4.00
CA MET A 141 14.71 11.02 -3.49
C MET A 141 14.27 12.26 -4.23
N PHE A 142 13.91 13.28 -3.45
CA PHE A 142 13.60 14.61 -3.95
C PHE A 142 14.68 15.57 -3.49
N SER A 143 15.17 16.40 -4.41
CA SER A 143 16.26 17.33 -4.14
C SER A 143 15.85 18.73 -4.58
N GLY A 144 16.18 19.70 -3.74
CA GLY A 144 16.09 21.12 -4.06
C GLY A 144 17.19 21.89 -3.33
N ASP A 145 17.16 23.21 -3.40
CA ASP A 145 18.25 24.04 -2.89
C ASP A 145 18.35 24.01 -1.36
N THR A 146 17.20 24.00 -0.69
CA THR A 146 17.09 24.09 0.78
C THR A 146 16.81 22.74 1.44
N PHE A 147 15.99 21.90 0.79
CA PHE A 147 15.50 20.65 1.35
C PHE A 147 15.89 19.47 0.48
N GLN A 148 16.15 18.35 1.15
CA GLN A 148 16.22 17.03 0.55
C GLN A 148 15.20 16.14 1.26
N VAL A 149 14.37 15.45 0.49
CA VAL A 149 13.30 14.60 1.04
C VAL A 149 13.46 13.19 0.49
N GLU A 150 13.63 12.23 1.38
CA GLU A 150 13.62 10.80 1.07
C GLU A 150 12.24 10.23 1.41
N LEU A 151 11.58 9.61 0.44
CA LEU A 151 10.31 8.89 0.60
C LEU A 151 10.56 7.40 0.33
N LEU A 152 10.23 6.58 1.30
CA LEU A 152 10.29 5.13 1.24
C LEU A 152 8.88 4.56 1.31
N TYR A 153 8.54 3.69 0.37
CA TYR A 153 7.26 2.98 0.30
C TYR A 153 7.43 1.54 0.78
N GLU A 154 6.59 1.10 1.71
CA GLU A 154 6.68 -0.21 2.38
C GLU A 154 8.10 -0.61 2.85
N PRO A 155 8.89 0.28 3.51
CA PRO A 155 10.23 -0.09 3.96
C PRO A 155 10.16 -1.12 5.08
N LYS A 156 11.04 -2.13 5.04
CA LYS A 156 11.21 -3.06 6.16
C LYS A 156 12.23 -2.50 7.15
N ILE A 157 11.82 -2.41 8.41
CA ILE A 157 12.60 -1.90 9.54
C ILE A 157 12.91 -3.07 10.46
N PHE A 158 14.17 -3.51 10.45
CA PHE A 158 14.66 -4.64 11.24
C PHE A 158 15.29 -4.18 12.56
N PRO A 159 15.46 -5.09 13.53
CA PRO A 159 16.26 -4.85 14.71
C PRO A 159 17.70 -4.49 14.37
N MET A 160 18.36 -3.77 15.29
CA MET A 160 19.74 -3.35 15.11
C MET A 160 20.66 -4.53 14.80
N ALA A 161 21.45 -4.39 13.74
CA ALA A 161 22.40 -5.37 13.26
C ALA A 161 23.77 -4.71 13.02
N SER A 162 24.80 -5.51 12.76
CA SER A 162 26.14 -4.99 12.43
C SER A 162 26.17 -4.14 11.15
N SER A 163 25.19 -4.30 10.27
CA SER A 163 25.04 -3.52 9.04
C SER A 163 24.28 -2.20 9.20
N THR A 164 23.70 -1.94 10.38
CA THR A 164 22.97 -0.71 10.67
C THR A 164 23.92 0.50 10.67
N ARG A 165 23.54 1.56 9.95
CA ARG A 165 24.32 2.80 9.82
C ARG A 165 23.65 3.95 10.57
N PRO A 166 24.43 4.99 10.95
CA PRO A 166 23.83 6.22 11.43
C PRO A 166 22.82 6.79 10.43
N GLY A 167 21.68 7.24 10.94
CA GLY A 167 20.51 7.67 10.17
C GLY A 167 19.50 6.54 9.89
N ASP A 168 19.84 5.28 10.10
CA ASP A 168 18.93 4.15 9.87
C ASP A 168 17.80 4.11 10.91
N LEU A 169 16.62 3.67 10.47
CA LEU A 169 15.56 3.28 11.39
C LEU A 169 15.76 1.84 11.85
N ILE A 170 15.61 1.63 13.15
CA ILE A 170 15.74 0.32 13.80
C ILE A 170 14.47 -0.01 14.58
N ASP A 171 14.16 -1.31 14.60
CA ASP A 171 13.18 -1.89 15.49
C ASP A 171 13.83 -2.15 16.86
N THR A 172 13.23 -1.60 17.90
CA THR A 172 13.67 -1.71 19.30
C THR A 172 12.71 -2.56 20.14
N SER A 173 11.71 -3.17 19.51
CA SER A 173 10.77 -4.05 20.20
C SER A 173 11.45 -5.31 20.71
N ASN A 174 10.94 -5.83 21.83
CA ASN A 174 11.37 -7.12 22.36
C ASN A 174 10.68 -8.28 21.61
N SER A 175 10.85 -8.33 20.29
CA SER A 175 10.24 -9.33 19.42
C SER A 175 11.28 -10.33 18.94
N TYR A 176 11.00 -11.62 19.12
CA TYR A 176 11.92 -12.69 18.75
C TYR A 176 11.72 -13.15 17.31
N ALA A 177 12.82 -13.54 16.66
CA ALA A 177 12.76 -14.23 15.39
C ALA A 177 12.04 -15.57 15.55
N THR A 178 11.30 -15.98 14.52
CA THR A 178 10.66 -17.30 14.49
C THR A 178 11.20 -18.08 13.31
N SER A 179 11.35 -19.40 13.47
CA SER A 179 11.82 -20.28 12.39
C SER A 179 10.91 -20.25 11.16
N LEU A 180 9.63 -19.92 11.34
CA LEU A 180 8.64 -19.86 10.25
C LEU A 180 8.61 -18.52 9.51
N TYR A 181 8.87 -17.40 10.19
CA TYR A 181 8.67 -16.06 9.62
C TYR A 181 9.95 -15.20 9.56
N GLY A 182 11.10 -15.74 9.97
CA GLY A 182 12.36 -15.01 10.02
C GLY A 182 12.43 -14.00 11.16
N LYS A 183 13.33 -13.02 11.05
CA LYS A 183 13.40 -11.91 12.01
C LYS A 183 12.17 -11.02 11.94
N HIS A 184 11.74 -10.58 13.11
CA HIS A 184 10.70 -9.58 13.22
C HIS A 184 11.13 -8.28 12.51
N HIS A 185 10.17 -7.62 11.87
CA HIS A 185 10.37 -6.29 11.30
C HIS A 185 9.03 -5.55 11.26
N PHE A 186 9.11 -4.23 11.35
CA PHE A 186 7.99 -3.36 11.01
C PHE A 186 8.01 -2.98 9.54
N CYS A 187 6.83 -2.77 8.98
CA CYS A 187 6.63 -2.39 7.59
C CYS A 187 5.51 -1.34 7.54
N PRO A 188 5.82 -0.06 7.87
CA PRO A 188 4.87 1.03 7.65
C PRO A 188 4.62 1.25 6.14
N ASP A 189 3.49 1.85 5.79
CA ASP A 189 3.18 2.12 4.39
C ASP A 189 4.15 3.16 3.79
N PHE A 190 4.48 4.22 4.55
CA PHE A 190 5.46 5.21 4.13
C PHE A 190 6.38 5.67 5.26
N VAL A 191 7.64 5.93 4.91
CA VAL A 191 8.58 6.70 5.75
C VAL A 191 9.05 7.89 4.96
N ILE A 192 9.00 9.08 5.57
CA ILE A 192 9.51 10.31 4.98
C ILE A 192 10.63 10.84 5.88
N LYS A 193 11.81 11.04 5.32
CA LYS A 193 12.91 11.76 5.97
C LYS A 193 13.14 13.08 5.26
N ILE A 194 13.04 14.17 6.01
CA ILE A 194 13.24 15.52 5.51
C ILE A 194 14.53 16.05 6.12
N HIS A 195 15.49 16.34 5.26
CA HIS A 195 16.73 16.98 5.63
C HIS A 195 16.74 18.43 5.14
N SER A 196 17.27 19.32 5.97
CA SER A 196 17.56 20.69 5.60
C SER A 196 18.99 21.02 5.97
N LYS A 197 19.68 21.79 5.13
CA LYS A 197 21.04 22.28 5.40
C LYS A 197 21.16 23.06 6.72
N LYS A 198 20.05 23.62 7.21
CA LYS A 198 19.98 24.40 8.45
C LYS A 198 19.75 23.56 9.70
N TRP A 199 19.34 22.29 9.56
CA TRP A 199 18.96 21.45 10.69
C TRP A 199 20.08 20.50 11.08
N LYS A 200 20.33 20.35 12.38
CA LYS A 200 21.30 19.38 12.92
C LYS A 200 20.82 17.93 12.79
N LYS A 201 19.50 17.70 12.82
CA LYS A 201 18.85 16.39 12.72
C LYS A 201 17.81 16.42 11.60
N SER A 202 17.73 15.35 10.82
CA SER A 202 16.64 15.14 9.86
C SER A 202 15.33 14.84 10.57
N LEU A 203 14.25 15.43 10.07
CA LEU A 203 12.90 15.17 10.51
C LEU A 203 12.43 13.83 9.92
N THR A 204 11.96 12.92 10.76
CA THR A 204 11.52 11.57 10.37
C THR A 204 10.06 11.35 10.69
N LEU A 205 9.28 11.07 9.65
CA LEU A 205 7.84 10.86 9.71
C LEU A 205 7.52 9.43 9.28
N ILE A 206 6.58 8.80 9.98
CA ILE A 206 5.95 7.56 9.53
C ILE A 206 4.51 7.87 9.15
N LEU A 207 4.10 7.43 7.97
CA LEU A 207 2.73 7.56 7.50
C LEU A 207 2.15 6.19 7.20
N ASP A 208 0.87 6.04 7.53
CA ASP A 208 0.17 4.76 7.43
C ASP A 208 -1.25 5.03 6.92
N SER A 209 -1.58 4.50 5.75
CA SER A 209 -2.85 4.69 5.06
C SER A 209 -3.89 3.69 5.52
N LYS A 210 -5.06 4.20 5.90
CA LYS A 210 -6.18 3.39 6.36
C LYS A 210 -7.46 3.84 5.66
N TYR A 211 -8.02 2.96 4.83
CA TYR A 211 -9.29 3.16 4.14
C TYR A 211 -10.48 3.04 5.10
N LYS A 212 -10.59 4.01 6.01
CA LYS A 212 -11.56 4.06 7.12
C LYS A 212 -11.95 5.52 7.41
N ASP A 213 -12.83 5.73 8.38
CA ASP A 213 -13.16 7.06 8.89
C ASP A 213 -12.33 7.45 10.12
N ALA A 214 -12.37 8.73 10.49
CA ALA A 214 -11.65 9.28 11.63
C ALA A 214 -11.98 8.57 12.96
N ARG A 215 -13.22 8.10 13.15
CA ARG A 215 -13.63 7.40 14.37
C ARG A 215 -12.90 6.07 14.50
N ASN A 216 -12.92 5.24 13.45
CA ASN A 216 -12.22 3.96 13.46
C ASN A 216 -10.70 4.14 13.56
N VAL A 217 -10.15 5.16 12.91
CA VAL A 217 -8.73 5.50 13.04
C VAL A 217 -8.37 5.83 14.48
N ARG A 218 -9.17 6.66 15.15
CA ARG A 218 -8.98 7.05 16.56
C ARG A 218 -9.11 5.86 17.50
N ASP A 219 -10.15 5.05 17.32
CA ASP A 219 -10.53 4.03 18.32
C ASP A 219 -9.73 2.72 18.14
N TYR A 220 -9.25 2.42 16.93
CA TYR A 220 -8.58 1.14 16.63
C TYR A 220 -7.18 1.24 16.05
N ASP A 221 -6.94 2.17 15.12
CA ASP A 221 -5.64 2.22 14.42
C ASP A 221 -4.59 2.97 15.25
N ILE A 222 -4.89 4.15 15.78
CA ILE A 222 -3.96 4.93 16.61
C ILE A 222 -3.47 4.13 17.84
N PRO A 223 -4.33 3.51 18.67
CA PRO A 223 -3.88 2.73 19.83
C PRO A 223 -2.99 1.55 19.45
N LYS A 224 -3.13 1.03 18.22
CA LYS A 224 -2.33 -0.08 17.71
C LYS A 224 -1.00 0.39 17.10
N LEU A 225 -1.02 1.51 16.37
CA LEU A 225 0.14 2.01 15.62
C LEU A 225 1.09 2.82 16.49
N VAL A 226 0.61 3.50 17.53
CA VAL A 226 1.46 4.26 18.46
C VAL A 226 2.50 3.38 19.14
N PRO A 227 2.15 2.25 19.79
CA PRO A 227 3.15 1.36 20.36
C PRO A 227 4.08 0.77 19.32
N ARG A 228 3.59 0.49 18.11
CA ARG A 228 4.41 -0.10 17.04
C ARG A 228 5.44 0.86 16.51
N TYR A 229 5.05 2.09 16.21
CA TYR A 229 5.87 3.01 15.44
C TYR A 229 6.49 4.10 16.32
N LEU A 230 5.72 4.75 17.20
CA LEU A 230 6.29 5.79 18.05
C LEU A 230 7.17 5.23 19.18
N PHE A 231 6.82 4.06 19.74
CA PHE A 231 7.58 3.50 20.87
C PHE A 231 8.65 2.50 20.47
N ASN A 232 8.49 1.79 19.34
CA ASN A 232 9.42 0.73 18.97
C ASN A 232 10.27 1.03 17.74
N ILE A 233 10.04 2.13 17.01
CA ILE A 233 10.91 2.55 15.91
C ILE A 233 11.72 3.77 16.31
N HIS A 234 13.04 3.66 16.21
CA HIS A 234 13.98 4.72 16.53
C HIS A 234 14.96 4.93 15.38
N SER A 235 15.46 6.15 15.22
CA SER A 235 16.59 6.47 14.35
C SER A 235 17.89 6.35 15.12
N LEU A 236 18.87 5.67 14.54
CA LEU A 236 20.23 5.65 15.06
C LEU A 236 20.93 6.98 14.72
N SER A 237 21.52 7.63 15.71
CA SER A 237 22.30 8.85 15.55
C SER A 237 23.79 8.54 15.31
N ASN A 238 24.56 9.55 14.88
CA ASN A 238 26.01 9.40 14.64
C ASN A 238 26.81 9.08 15.91
N ASP A 239 26.30 9.45 17.09
CA ASP A 239 26.89 9.19 18.41
C ASP A 239 26.42 7.85 19.02
N ASN A 240 25.82 6.98 18.21
CA ASN A 240 25.16 5.73 18.62
C ASN A 240 23.98 5.92 19.60
N SER A 241 23.52 7.15 19.84
CA SER A 241 22.26 7.36 20.55
C SER A 241 21.08 6.93 19.67
N VAL A 242 19.99 6.47 20.30
CA VAL A 242 18.74 6.15 19.61
C VAL A 242 17.75 7.27 19.87
N THR A 243 17.17 7.83 18.81
CA THR A 243 16.20 8.92 18.90
C THR A 243 14.86 8.48 18.35
N PRO A 244 13.73 8.84 18.98
CA PRO A 244 12.42 8.46 18.45
C PRO A 244 12.18 9.16 17.11
N ILE A 245 11.28 8.57 16.31
CA ILE A 245 10.69 9.26 15.15
C ILE A 245 9.92 10.50 15.63
N ASP A 246 9.80 11.52 14.78
CA ASP A 246 9.24 12.79 15.23
C ASP A 246 7.70 12.81 15.13
N LEU A 247 7.12 12.12 14.14
CA LEU A 247 5.68 12.13 13.91
C LEU A 247 5.16 10.82 13.29
N LEU A 248 4.01 10.36 13.80
CA LEU A 248 3.18 9.34 13.17
C LEU A 248 1.91 9.98 12.60
N ILE A 249 1.66 9.83 11.30
CA ILE A 249 0.45 10.31 10.63
C ILE A 249 -0.34 9.14 10.05
N VAL A 250 -1.59 8.98 10.49
CA VAL A 250 -2.53 8.06 9.86
C VAL A 250 -3.34 8.80 8.80
N LEU A 251 -3.23 8.37 7.55
CA LEU A 251 -3.96 8.96 6.42
C LEU A 251 -5.28 8.22 6.24
N PHE A 252 -6.39 8.95 6.10
CA PHE A 252 -7.69 8.32 5.85
C PHE A 252 -8.56 9.12 4.86
N PRO A 253 -9.46 8.46 4.09
CA PRO A 253 -10.23 9.15 3.07
C PRO A 253 -11.65 9.56 3.50
N HIS A 254 -12.25 8.93 4.51
CA HIS A 254 -13.67 9.17 4.84
C HIS A 254 -13.83 10.29 5.86
N ASP A 255 -14.55 11.35 5.47
CA ASP A 255 -14.81 12.57 6.25
C ASP A 255 -16.05 12.50 7.16
N LYS A 256 -16.90 11.48 7.00
CA LYS A 256 -18.18 11.32 7.74
C LYS A 256 -18.04 11.46 9.26
N ALA A 257 -16.91 11.04 9.83
CA ALA A 257 -16.66 11.08 11.27
C ALA A 257 -15.69 12.19 11.70
N GLY A 258 -15.41 13.15 10.81
CA GLY A 258 -14.44 14.23 10.98
C GLY A 258 -13.23 14.08 10.05
N THR A 259 -12.46 15.15 9.94
CA THR A 259 -11.30 15.26 9.03
C THR A 259 -9.96 15.20 9.76
N LEU A 260 -9.98 15.18 11.09
CA LEU A 260 -8.79 15.24 11.93
C LEU A 260 -8.97 14.42 13.21
N VAL A 261 -7.95 13.64 13.55
CA VAL A 261 -7.83 12.92 14.81
C VAL A 261 -6.61 13.47 15.55
N LYS A 262 -6.85 14.12 16.70
CA LYS A 262 -5.79 14.60 17.60
C LYS A 262 -5.56 13.60 18.71
N THR A 263 -4.30 13.33 19.06
CA THR A 263 -3.93 12.52 20.25
C THR A 263 -3.49 13.38 21.43
N VAL A 264 -3.24 14.66 21.18
CA VAL A 264 -2.82 15.65 22.17
C VAL A 264 -3.79 16.83 22.19
N SER A 265 -3.73 17.63 23.26
CA SER A 265 -4.54 18.83 23.38
C SER A 265 -4.21 19.84 22.27
N SER A 266 -5.15 20.72 21.93
CA SER A 266 -4.96 21.70 20.84
C SER A 266 -3.75 22.63 21.04
N LYS A 267 -3.35 22.90 22.29
CA LYS A 267 -2.17 23.72 22.59
C LYS A 267 -0.86 23.01 22.23
N HIS A 268 -0.82 21.70 22.39
CA HIS A 268 0.34 20.83 22.14
C HIS A 268 0.36 20.14 20.78
N PHE A 269 -0.71 20.32 20.01
CA PHE A 269 -0.79 19.82 18.65
C PHE A 269 0.22 20.54 17.75
N ILE A 270 0.60 19.90 16.63
CA ILE A 270 1.64 20.40 15.71
C ILE A 270 1.39 21.81 15.15
N THR A 271 0.12 22.21 15.05
CA THR A 271 -0.31 23.55 14.60
C THR A 271 -0.67 24.47 15.78
N GLY A 272 -0.42 24.02 17.02
CA GLY A 272 -0.72 24.75 18.25
C GLY A 272 0.43 25.65 18.69
N SER A 273 0.22 26.37 19.79
CA SER A 273 1.20 27.32 20.35
C SER A 273 2.47 26.67 20.93
N HIS A 274 2.36 25.44 21.45
CA HIS A 274 3.42 24.76 22.19
C HIS A 274 3.51 23.29 21.75
N PRO A 275 3.82 23.03 20.46
CA PRO A 275 3.78 21.69 19.90
C PRO A 275 4.74 20.74 20.61
N VAL A 276 4.31 19.50 20.82
CA VAL A 276 5.09 18.43 21.46
C VAL A 276 5.43 17.36 20.42
N LEU A 277 6.65 16.85 20.47
CA LEU A 277 7.11 15.70 19.68
C LEU A 277 7.81 14.70 20.63
N PRO A 278 7.74 13.38 20.36
CA PRO A 278 6.97 12.76 19.28
C PRO A 278 5.46 12.83 19.49
N GLN A 279 4.67 12.84 18.40
CA GLN A 279 3.21 12.78 18.49
C GLN A 279 2.59 11.89 17.40
N ALA A 280 1.35 11.44 17.61
CA ALA A 280 0.56 10.76 16.59
C ALA A 280 -0.67 11.59 16.20
N LEU A 281 -1.10 11.51 14.96
CA LEU A 281 -2.34 12.15 14.52
C LEU A 281 -2.94 11.37 13.35
N GLY A 282 -4.22 11.59 13.11
CA GLY A 282 -4.87 11.15 11.87
C GLY A 282 -5.34 12.36 11.09
N THR A 283 -5.21 12.37 9.77
CA THR A 283 -5.73 13.46 8.93
C THR A 283 -6.39 12.90 7.68
N ILE A 284 -7.40 13.62 7.20
CA ILE A 284 -7.99 13.35 5.91
C ILE A 284 -6.95 13.56 4.80
N TYR A 285 -6.92 12.63 3.86
CA TYR A 285 -6.04 12.69 2.70
C TYR A 285 -6.77 12.15 1.47
N THR A 286 -7.31 13.08 0.68
CA THR A 286 -8.01 12.83 -0.59
C THR A 286 -7.63 13.91 -1.62
N PRO A 287 -7.83 13.66 -2.93
CA PRO A 287 -7.50 14.65 -3.96
C PRO A 287 -8.21 16.00 -3.80
N LEU A 288 -9.41 16.01 -3.23
CA LEU A 288 -10.24 17.21 -3.02
C LEU A 288 -9.99 17.86 -1.66
N ASN A 289 -9.66 17.06 -0.65
CA ASN A 289 -9.45 17.51 0.72
C ASN A 289 -8.17 16.90 1.27
N ASN A 290 -7.12 17.72 1.25
CA ASN A 290 -5.80 17.35 1.71
C ASN A 290 -5.49 18.06 3.03
N GLY A 291 -5.68 17.34 4.14
CA GLY A 291 -5.31 17.84 5.44
C GLY A 291 -3.82 17.75 5.72
N LEU A 292 -3.03 16.96 4.99
CA LEU A 292 -1.63 16.67 5.32
C LEU A 292 -0.71 17.91 5.15
N ASP A 293 -0.92 18.67 4.07
CA ASP A 293 0.01 19.73 3.66
C ASP A 293 0.19 20.80 4.75
N ASP A 294 -0.90 21.22 5.40
CA ASP A 294 -0.86 22.20 6.48
C ASP A 294 -0.05 21.71 7.68
N LYS A 295 -0.09 20.40 7.98
CA LYS A 295 0.63 19.80 9.10
C LYS A 295 2.11 19.69 8.78
N LEU A 296 2.46 19.33 7.54
CA LEU A 296 3.86 19.34 7.08
C LEU A 296 4.44 20.75 7.12
N LYS A 297 3.73 21.77 6.61
CA LYS A 297 4.16 23.17 6.68
C LYS A 297 4.38 23.65 8.12
N SER A 298 3.44 23.37 9.01
CA SER A 298 3.53 23.75 10.43
C SER A 298 4.72 23.07 11.13
N LEU A 299 4.97 21.80 10.81
CA LEU A 299 6.10 21.05 11.35
C LEU A 299 7.45 21.62 10.90
N VAL A 300 7.58 21.96 9.62
CA VAL A 300 8.79 22.60 9.07
C VAL A 300 9.04 23.94 9.75
N GLN A 301 8.00 24.75 9.96
CA GLN A 301 8.11 26.00 10.71
C GLN A 301 8.59 25.79 12.14
N TYR A 302 8.02 24.80 12.84
CA TYR A 302 8.47 24.44 14.19
C TYR A 302 9.96 24.04 14.22
N TYR A 303 10.41 23.21 13.27
CA TYR A 303 11.82 22.81 13.18
C TYR A 303 12.74 24.01 12.88
N ASN A 304 12.34 24.89 11.96
CA ASN A 304 13.10 26.10 11.65
C ASN A 304 13.27 27.01 12.88
N LEU A 305 12.28 27.08 13.78
CA LEU A 305 12.36 27.90 14.98
C LEU A 305 13.17 27.26 16.12
N LYS A 306 13.15 25.93 16.25
CA LYS A 306 13.79 25.20 17.36
C LYS A 306 15.20 24.66 17.07
N MET A 307 15.56 24.47 15.80
CA MET A 307 16.81 23.83 15.39
C MET A 307 17.81 24.80 14.73
N MET A 308 17.49 26.11 14.67
CA MET A 308 18.49 27.17 14.49
C MET A 308 19.29 27.35 15.77
#